data_AF-A0A258QMA4-F1
#
_entry.id   AF-A0A258QMA4-F1
#
_cell.length_a   1.000
_cell.length_b   1.000
_cell.length_c   1.000
_cell.angle_alpha   90.00
_cell.angle_beta   90.00
_cell.angle_gamma   90.00
#
_symmetry.space_group_name_H-M   'P 1'
#
loop_
_entity.id
_entity.type
_entity.pdbx_description
1 polymer ?
#
loop_
_entity_poly.entity_id
_entity_poly.type
_entity_poly.pdbx_seq_one_letter_code
_entity_poly.pdbx_strand_id
1 'polypeptide(L)'
;MEPARVTFISMPSTNGSDATAKRAEIRRYFHTTMDTFEQLFSLLKDDSVFYERPEPLRHPHIFYFGHTAVFFVNKLVLAKLLPERINPKFESIFAIGVDEMSWDDLNDTAHNWPSAEETRTYRKEVRAAVDALIQSTPLHLPIDWESPFWPILMGIEHERIHLETSSVLIRQTALSLITPQPNHWPVHSDVGAAPKNKLIELPAGRVHLGKKDAHYGWDNEYGQHEADIPAFAASQYLVSNSEFLEFVHAGGYQTDAYWCEEGLAWRQFKQPQHPVFWVADPTQPSGFRYRTLATEIALPLNWPVDVNQLEADAFCRWKAAQTGEPIRLPFEDEWQRIYDESNMADQADWQGAPPGNIALAYAASACPVDRFKQGDFYDVIGNVWQWTNTPIAPFDGFKVHPLYDDFTTPTFDGRHNLIKGGSFISTGNEALRSARYAFRRHFYQHAGFRYVRSHYSEPKTTAVYETDALVSQYCEFGWGADYFGVENFAARCAALCIHAMGDRPKKQALDIGCATGRSTFELAVAFDSVTGLDFSARF
;
A
#
# COMPACT_ATOMS: atom_id res chain seq x y z
N MET A 1 -2.50 36.11 9.40
CA MET A 1 -2.07 35.54 8.11
C MET A 1 -2.96 34.35 7.85
N GLU A 2 -3.70 34.34 6.75
CA GLU A 2 -4.43 33.14 6.33
C GLU A 2 -3.39 32.02 6.11
N PRO A 3 -3.50 30.87 6.77
CA PRO A 3 -2.53 29.80 6.59
C PRO A 3 -2.56 29.33 5.13
N ALA A 4 -1.37 29.16 4.55
CA ALA A 4 -1.21 28.83 3.14
C ALA A 4 -1.87 27.49 2.81
N ARG A 5 -2.43 27.38 1.60
CA ARG A 5 -2.93 26.13 1.02
C ARG A 5 -1.84 25.05 1.07
N VAL A 6 -2.22 23.79 1.28
CA VAL A 6 -1.30 22.66 1.10
C VAL A 6 -0.66 22.80 -0.28
N THR A 7 0.64 23.07 -0.30
CA THR A 7 1.35 23.43 -1.52
C THR A 7 1.93 22.16 -2.10
N PHE A 8 1.57 21.85 -3.35
CA PHE A 8 2.20 20.78 -4.10
C PHE A 8 3.72 20.93 -4.04
N ILE A 9 4.41 19.86 -3.63
CA ILE A 9 5.86 19.79 -3.61
C ILE A 9 6.30 18.53 -4.34
N SER A 10 7.04 18.71 -5.43
CA SER A 10 7.61 17.60 -6.17
C SER A 10 8.61 16.85 -5.31
N MET A 11 8.67 15.54 -5.53
CA MET A 11 9.66 14.67 -4.92
C MET A 11 11.07 15.10 -5.35
N PRO A 12 12.03 15.25 -4.42
CA PRO A 12 13.41 15.55 -4.79
C PRO A 12 14.02 14.40 -5.58
N SER A 13 14.73 14.72 -6.67
CA SER A 13 15.61 13.74 -7.29
C SER A 13 16.74 13.34 -6.33
N THR A 14 17.15 12.06 -6.35
CA THR A 14 18.32 11.56 -5.63
C THR A 14 19.64 12.00 -6.27
N ASN A 15 19.61 12.50 -7.51
CA ASN A 15 20.75 13.06 -8.21
C ASN A 15 20.90 14.57 -7.97
N GLY A 16 22.09 15.11 -8.26
CA GLY A 16 22.35 16.54 -8.28
C GLY A 16 23.84 16.86 -8.36
N SER A 17 24.18 18.12 -8.63
CA SER A 17 25.56 18.62 -8.71
C SER A 17 25.98 19.51 -7.53
N ASP A 18 25.02 19.95 -6.71
CA ASP A 18 25.25 20.82 -5.54
C ASP A 18 24.60 20.22 -4.29
N ALA A 19 25.47 19.72 -3.38
CA ALA A 19 25.05 19.13 -2.11
C ALA A 19 24.38 20.15 -1.17
N THR A 20 24.76 21.43 -1.22
CA THR A 20 24.14 22.48 -0.39
C THR A 20 22.71 22.75 -0.86
N ALA A 21 22.52 22.90 -2.17
CA ALA A 21 21.20 23.07 -2.76
C ALA A 21 20.31 21.84 -2.52
N LYS A 22 20.85 20.63 -2.71
CA LYS A 22 20.11 19.38 -2.48
C LYS A 22 19.68 19.23 -1.01
N ARG A 23 20.55 19.59 -0.07
CA ARG A 23 20.21 19.60 1.36
C ARG A 23 19.05 20.55 1.67
N ALA A 24 19.08 21.76 1.13
CA ALA A 24 17.99 22.73 1.31
C ALA A 24 16.67 22.23 0.70
N GLU A 25 16.73 21.56 -0.45
CA GLU A 25 15.59 20.92 -1.10
C GLU A 25 14.98 19.81 -0.23
N ILE A 26 15.78 18.85 0.24
CA ILE A 26 15.33 17.75 1.11
C ILE A 26 14.78 18.29 2.42
N ARG A 27 15.42 19.31 3.01
CA ARG A 27 14.94 19.97 4.23
C ARG A 27 13.57 20.61 4.07
N ARG A 28 13.36 21.32 2.96
CA ARG A 28 12.05 21.88 2.61
C ARG A 28 11.02 20.77 2.41
N TYR A 29 11.39 19.71 1.70
CA TYR A 29 10.54 18.55 1.47
C TYR A 29 10.12 17.87 2.77
N PHE A 30 11.04 17.65 3.70
CA PHE A 30 10.78 17.13 5.03
C PHE A 30 9.76 17.99 5.80
N HIS A 31 10.01 19.29 5.94
CA HIS A 31 9.12 20.16 6.70
C HIS A 31 7.73 20.29 6.06
N THR A 32 7.65 20.42 4.73
CA THR A 32 6.35 20.46 4.04
C THR A 32 5.58 19.15 4.21
N THR A 33 6.26 18.00 4.28
CA THR A 33 5.62 16.70 4.56
C THR A 33 5.02 16.69 5.96
N MET A 34 5.81 17.02 6.98
CA MET A 34 5.33 17.07 8.37
C MET A 34 4.18 18.07 8.54
N ASP A 35 4.30 19.27 7.97
CA ASP A 35 3.27 20.30 8.04
C ASP A 35 1.96 19.83 7.38
N THR A 36 2.04 19.18 6.22
CA THR A 36 0.86 18.66 5.51
C THR A 36 0.20 17.51 6.28
N PHE A 37 1.00 16.58 6.82
CA PHE A 37 0.52 15.47 7.63
C PHE A 37 -0.18 15.97 8.90
N GLU A 38 0.43 16.90 9.65
CA GLU A 38 -0.19 17.46 10.85
C GLU A 38 -1.43 18.30 10.54
N GLN A 39 -1.46 19.01 9.41
CA GLN A 39 -2.64 19.73 8.95
C GLN A 39 -3.84 18.81 8.71
N LEU A 40 -3.62 17.56 8.30
CA LEU A 40 -4.70 16.59 8.10
C LEU A 40 -5.40 16.28 9.42
N PHE A 41 -4.65 16.08 10.50
CA PHE A 41 -5.20 15.82 11.83
C PHE A 41 -5.87 17.04 12.47
N SER A 42 -5.66 18.26 11.93
CA SER A 42 -6.43 19.43 12.37
C SER A 42 -7.91 19.39 11.96
N LEU A 43 -8.29 18.46 11.07
CA LEU A 43 -9.69 18.17 10.76
C LEU A 43 -10.42 17.51 11.94
N LEU A 44 -9.71 16.87 12.87
CA LEU A 44 -10.32 16.29 14.07
C LEU A 44 -10.86 17.42 14.95
N LYS A 45 -12.12 17.30 15.37
CA LYS A 45 -12.83 18.37 16.10
C LYS A 45 -12.18 18.75 17.42
N ASP A 46 -11.67 17.77 18.16
CA ASP A 46 -10.94 17.94 19.41
C ASP A 46 -10.10 16.70 19.71
N ASP A 47 -9.29 16.76 20.78
CA ASP A 47 -8.32 15.70 21.11
C ASP A 47 -8.97 14.35 21.49
N SER A 48 -10.26 14.32 21.84
CA SER A 48 -10.95 13.05 22.12
C SER A 48 -11.08 12.18 20.87
N VAL A 49 -11.14 12.79 19.69
CA VAL A 49 -11.30 12.09 18.41
C VAL A 49 -10.06 11.30 18.03
N PHE A 50 -8.88 11.63 18.58
CA PHE A 50 -7.65 10.85 18.32
C PHE A 50 -7.78 9.39 18.75
N TYR A 51 -8.67 9.07 19.69
CA TYR A 51 -8.85 7.71 20.19
C TYR A 51 -10.00 6.96 19.52
N GLU A 52 -10.69 7.59 18.57
CA GLU A 52 -11.71 6.94 17.76
C GLU A 52 -11.05 5.93 16.81
N ARG A 53 -11.71 4.78 16.65
CA ARG A 53 -11.31 3.69 15.76
C ARG A 53 -12.40 3.51 14.69
N PRO A 54 -12.38 4.30 13.60
CA PRO A 54 -13.45 4.31 12.60
C PRO A 54 -13.51 3.02 11.75
N GLU A 55 -12.37 2.34 11.55
CA GLU A 55 -12.31 1.00 10.97
C GLU A 55 -11.86 0.02 12.07
N PRO A 56 -12.68 -0.97 12.45
CA PRO A 56 -12.34 -1.94 13.50
C PRO A 56 -11.06 -2.74 13.24
N LEU A 57 -10.74 -2.96 11.97
CA LEU A 57 -9.52 -3.62 11.49
C LEU A 57 -8.36 -2.63 11.32
N ARG A 58 -8.34 -1.53 12.06
CA ARG A 58 -7.26 -0.55 12.02
C ARG A 58 -7.04 0.04 13.40
N HIS A 59 -5.87 0.62 13.63
CA HIS A 59 -5.62 1.37 14.86
C HIS A 59 -6.39 2.70 14.93
N PRO A 60 -6.56 3.29 16.13
CA PRO A 60 -7.13 4.64 16.26
C PRO A 60 -6.22 5.72 15.67
N HIS A 61 -6.76 6.92 15.44
CA HIS A 61 -6.02 8.06 14.85
C HIS A 61 -4.72 8.41 15.58
N ILE A 62 -4.67 8.28 16.91
CA ILE A 62 -3.49 8.55 17.74
C ILE A 62 -2.30 7.69 17.35
N PHE A 63 -2.55 6.43 16.95
CA PHE A 63 -1.51 5.54 16.47
C PHE A 63 -0.81 6.14 15.27
N TYR A 64 -1.55 6.46 14.21
CA TYR A 64 -0.98 7.01 12.98
C TYR A 64 -0.27 8.34 13.22
N PHE A 65 -0.84 9.19 14.08
CA PHE A 65 -0.24 10.47 14.43
C PHE A 65 1.13 10.32 15.11
N GLY A 66 1.30 9.33 16.00
CA GLY A 66 2.59 9.05 16.65
C GLY A 66 3.54 8.18 15.82
N HIS A 67 2.99 7.24 15.06
CA HIS A 67 3.70 6.18 14.34
C HIS A 67 4.73 6.72 13.35
N THR A 68 4.37 7.73 12.54
CA THR A 68 5.31 8.26 11.53
C THR A 68 6.54 8.90 12.16
N ALA A 69 6.39 9.59 13.30
CA ALA A 69 7.51 10.17 14.03
C ALA A 69 8.38 9.09 14.70
N VAL A 70 7.76 8.04 15.25
CA VAL A 70 8.48 6.88 15.78
C VAL A 70 9.23 6.13 14.68
N PHE A 71 8.65 6.03 13.49
CA PHE A 71 9.29 5.41 12.34
C PHE A 71 10.61 6.11 11.99
N PHE A 72 10.63 7.44 11.90
CA PHE A 72 11.88 8.20 11.72
C PHE A 72 12.92 7.81 12.76
N VAL A 73 12.58 7.86 14.05
CA VAL A 73 13.54 7.56 15.12
C VAL A 73 14.05 6.12 15.03
N ASN A 74 13.16 5.14 14.85
CA ASN A 74 13.55 3.74 14.77
C ASN A 74 14.51 3.47 13.60
N LYS A 75 14.23 4.01 12.41
CA LYS A 75 15.10 3.83 11.24
C LYS A 75 16.41 4.59 11.36
N LEU A 76 16.41 5.79 11.94
CA LEU A 76 17.62 6.58 12.15
C LEU A 76 18.54 6.00 13.25
N VAL A 77 17.98 5.40 14.30
CA VAL A 77 18.74 4.63 15.31
C VAL A 77 19.34 3.38 14.67
N LEU A 78 18.58 2.63 13.88
CA LEU A 78 19.07 1.45 13.16
C LEU A 78 20.20 1.80 12.18
N ALA A 79 20.07 2.93 11.48
CA ALA A 79 21.09 3.48 10.59
C ALA A 79 22.29 4.11 11.33
N LYS A 80 22.29 4.13 12.67
CA LYS A 80 23.33 4.74 13.53
C LYS A 80 23.53 6.24 13.27
N LEU A 81 22.49 6.92 12.80
CA LEU A 81 22.47 8.38 12.59
C LEU A 81 21.97 9.13 13.80
N LEU A 82 21.10 8.50 14.59
CA LEU A 82 20.68 8.99 15.90
C LEU A 82 21.31 8.10 16.99
N PRO A 83 22.19 8.64 17.86
CA PRO A 83 22.92 7.83 18.83
C PRO A 83 22.04 7.33 19.98
N GLU A 84 20.98 8.06 20.32
CA GLU A 84 20.08 7.76 21.41
C GLU A 84 18.62 7.91 20.97
N ARG A 85 17.76 7.10 21.57
CA ARG A 85 16.30 7.18 21.43
C ARG A 85 15.78 8.47 22.08
N ILE A 86 14.74 9.08 21.51
CA ILE A 86 14.15 10.32 22.05
C ILE A 86 13.16 9.97 23.17
N ASN A 87 12.30 8.99 22.93
CA ASN A 87 11.38 8.45 23.92
C ASN A 87 11.17 6.94 23.69
N PRO A 88 11.97 6.07 24.34
CA PRO A 88 11.90 4.63 24.14
C PRO A 88 10.52 4.01 24.39
N LYS A 89 9.72 4.62 25.29
CA LYS A 89 8.36 4.15 25.57
C LYS A 89 7.45 4.38 24.36
N PHE A 90 7.47 5.59 23.78
CA PHE A 90 6.65 5.91 22.60
C PHE A 90 7.09 5.10 21.40
N GLU A 91 8.41 4.97 21.23
CA GLU A 91 9.04 4.21 20.14
C GLU A 91 8.75 2.72 20.19
N SER A 92 8.32 2.20 21.34
CA SER A 92 7.79 0.84 21.48
C SER A 92 6.27 0.79 21.25
N ILE A 93 5.50 1.73 21.81
CA ILE A 93 4.03 1.73 21.74
C ILE A 93 3.53 1.97 20.32
N PHE A 94 4.15 2.87 19.56
CA PHE A 94 3.74 3.18 18.19
C PHE A 94 4.48 2.33 17.12
N ALA A 95 5.37 1.42 17.51
CA ALA A 95 6.07 0.53 16.56
C ALA A 95 5.32 -0.79 16.28
N ILE A 96 4.06 -0.88 16.70
CA ILE A 96 3.19 -2.02 16.42
C ILE A 96 2.89 -2.01 14.91
N GLY A 97 2.96 -3.19 14.27
CA GLY A 97 2.68 -3.35 12.85
C GLY A 97 1.24 -2.93 12.48
N VAL A 98 1.06 -2.48 11.25
CA VAL A 98 -0.21 -1.92 10.75
C VAL A 98 -0.99 -2.94 9.90
N ASP A 99 -0.40 -4.09 9.59
CA ASP A 99 -1.00 -5.08 8.70
C ASP A 99 -1.68 -6.20 9.49
N GLU A 100 -3.01 -6.26 9.39
CA GLU A 100 -3.83 -7.32 9.95
C GLU A 100 -3.86 -8.56 9.03
N MET A 101 -3.91 -9.76 9.63
CA MET A 101 -3.82 -11.01 8.87
C MET A 101 -5.17 -11.47 8.29
N SER A 102 -6.30 -10.92 8.78
CA SER A 102 -7.66 -11.29 8.36
C SER A 102 -8.71 -10.21 8.66
N TRP A 103 -9.87 -10.25 7.98
CA TRP A 103 -11.00 -9.31 8.18
C TRP A 103 -11.77 -9.52 9.50
N ASP A 104 -11.41 -10.55 10.26
CA ASP A 104 -11.91 -10.87 11.60
C ASP A 104 -10.81 -10.76 12.67
N ASP A 105 -9.62 -10.24 12.31
CA ASP A 105 -8.49 -10.01 13.22
C ASP A 105 -8.70 -8.75 14.07
N LEU A 106 -9.71 -8.82 14.94
CA LEU A 106 -10.04 -7.75 15.87
C LEU A 106 -9.08 -7.79 17.07
N ASN A 107 -8.03 -6.96 17.03
CA ASN A 107 -7.19 -6.77 18.19
C ASN A 107 -7.89 -5.88 19.23
N ASP A 108 -8.36 -6.51 20.31
CA ASP A 108 -9.07 -5.87 21.42
C ASP A 108 -8.15 -5.49 22.61
N THR A 109 -6.83 -5.54 22.43
CA THR A 109 -5.91 -5.10 23.49
C THR A 109 -6.03 -3.58 23.71
N ALA A 110 -6.41 -3.20 24.94
CA ALA A 110 -6.43 -1.81 25.36
C ALA A 110 -5.00 -1.28 25.43
N HIS A 111 -4.58 -0.55 24.39
CA HIS A 111 -3.29 0.10 24.35
C HIS A 111 -3.33 1.37 25.20
N ASN A 112 -2.36 1.54 26.10
CA ASN A 112 -2.19 2.76 26.88
C ASN A 112 -1.53 3.84 26.01
N TRP A 113 -2.29 4.36 25.04
CA TRP A 113 -1.83 5.44 24.16
C TRP A 113 -1.48 6.69 24.98
N PRO A 114 -0.39 7.41 24.65
CA PRO A 114 -0.11 8.70 25.25
C PRO A 114 -1.16 9.74 24.86
N SER A 115 -1.19 10.86 25.59
CA SER A 115 -2.10 11.95 25.25
C SER A 115 -1.76 12.57 23.88
N ALA A 116 -2.75 13.21 23.25
CA ALA A 116 -2.54 13.93 21.99
C ALA A 116 -1.46 15.02 22.14
N GLU A 117 -1.46 15.76 23.26
CA GLU A 117 -0.45 16.81 23.51
C GLU A 117 0.96 16.25 23.77
N GLU A 118 1.08 15.14 24.52
CA GLU A 118 2.39 14.45 24.66
C GLU A 118 2.89 13.96 23.31
N THR A 119 2.00 13.43 22.46
CA THR A 119 2.34 12.98 21.11
C THR A 119 2.76 14.14 20.21
N ARG A 120 2.06 15.29 20.25
CA ARG A 120 2.47 16.53 19.57
C ARG A 120 3.84 17.00 20.04
N THR A 121 4.10 16.94 21.35
CA THR A 121 5.40 17.32 21.93
C THR A 121 6.51 16.41 21.39
N TYR A 122 6.30 15.10 21.41
CA TYR A 122 7.25 14.13 20.84
C TYR A 122 7.50 14.38 19.35
N ARG A 123 6.46 14.63 18.55
CA ARG A 123 6.62 14.96 17.12
C ARG A 123 7.47 16.22 16.90
N LYS A 124 7.34 17.25 17.74
CA LYS A 124 8.17 18.46 17.68
C LYS A 124 9.64 18.15 17.97
N GLU A 125 9.92 17.28 18.95
CA GLU A 125 11.26 16.83 19.29
C GLU A 125 11.90 16.03 18.13
N VAL A 126 11.15 15.08 17.56
CA VAL A 126 11.57 14.32 16.37
C VAL A 126 11.84 15.27 15.20
N ARG A 127 10.94 16.22 14.94
CA ARG A 127 11.12 17.23 13.89
C ARG A 127 12.42 18.01 14.05
N ALA A 128 12.73 18.45 15.26
CA ALA A 128 13.97 19.16 15.55
C ALA A 128 15.22 18.28 15.37
N ALA A 129 15.16 17.02 15.81
CA ALA A 129 16.26 16.07 15.68
C ALA A 129 16.56 15.73 14.20
N VAL A 130 15.52 15.44 13.41
CA VAL A 130 15.66 15.14 11.98
C VAL A 130 16.13 16.39 11.21
N ASP A 131 15.62 17.58 11.54
CA ASP A 131 16.10 18.83 10.92
C ASP A 131 17.59 19.07 11.19
N ALA A 132 18.04 18.88 12.44
CA ALA A 132 19.44 18.98 12.81
C ALA A 132 20.30 17.94 12.08
N LEU A 133 19.79 16.73 11.91
CA LEU A 133 20.46 15.66 11.15
C LEU A 133 20.58 16.02 9.67
N ILE A 134 19.50 16.52 9.04
CA ILE A 134 19.51 17.01 7.66
C ILE A 134 20.51 18.14 7.49
N GLN A 135 20.77 18.97 8.51
CA GLN A 135 21.74 20.07 8.41
C GLN A 135 23.20 19.61 8.56
N SER A 136 23.45 18.61 9.41
CA SER A 136 24.81 18.23 9.83
C SER A 136 25.39 17.00 9.11
N THR A 137 24.55 16.08 8.63
CA THR A 137 25.00 14.81 8.02
C THR A 137 25.75 15.07 6.71
N PRO A 138 26.93 14.49 6.46
CA PRO A 138 27.58 14.59 5.16
C PRO A 138 26.66 14.11 4.02
N LEU A 139 26.52 14.91 2.97
CA LEU A 139 25.69 14.58 1.81
C LEU A 139 26.59 14.36 0.59
N HIS A 140 26.60 13.14 0.09
CA HIS A 140 27.22 12.77 -1.17
C HIS A 140 26.11 12.45 -2.19
N LEU A 141 26.32 12.84 -3.44
CA LEU A 141 25.39 12.62 -4.54
C LEU A 141 26.00 11.63 -5.54
N PRO A 142 25.20 10.71 -6.11
CA PRO A 142 23.77 10.52 -5.88
C PRO A 142 23.44 9.90 -4.50
N ILE A 143 22.18 10.05 -4.06
CA ILE A 143 21.66 9.37 -2.86
C ILE A 143 21.20 7.96 -3.25
N ASP A 144 21.95 6.95 -2.81
CA ASP A 144 21.63 5.53 -2.97
C ASP A 144 21.34 4.86 -1.61
N TRP A 145 21.12 3.54 -1.59
CA TRP A 145 20.78 2.79 -0.37
C TRP A 145 21.86 2.86 0.73
N GLU A 146 23.12 3.09 0.35
CA GLU A 146 24.24 3.19 1.29
C GLU A 146 24.41 4.63 1.82
N SER A 147 23.69 5.60 1.24
CA SER A 147 23.74 6.98 1.65
C SER A 147 23.07 7.19 3.02
N PRO A 148 23.67 7.98 3.93
CA PRO A 148 23.03 8.33 5.20
C PRO A 148 21.77 9.19 5.02
N PHE A 149 21.53 9.74 3.83
CA PHE A 149 20.28 10.44 3.51
C PHE A 149 19.14 9.50 3.11
N TRP A 150 19.43 8.24 2.76
CA TRP A 150 18.40 7.27 2.40
C TRP A 150 17.37 7.02 3.51
N PRO A 151 17.75 6.75 4.78
CA PRO A 151 16.76 6.59 5.86
C PRO A 151 15.97 7.87 6.18
N ILE A 152 16.52 9.05 5.86
CA ILE A 152 15.78 10.32 6.00
C ILE A 152 14.68 10.40 4.93
N LEU A 153 15.01 10.11 3.66
CA LEU A 153 14.03 10.05 2.57
C LEU A 153 12.98 8.95 2.84
N MET A 154 13.41 7.78 3.33
CA MET A 154 12.51 6.70 3.73
C MET A 154 11.48 7.16 4.77
N GLY A 155 11.89 7.89 5.81
CA GLY A 155 10.96 8.42 6.79
C GLY A 155 9.99 9.45 6.20
N ILE A 156 10.45 10.29 5.27
CA ILE A 156 9.60 11.27 4.58
C ILE A 156 8.54 10.56 3.74
N GLU A 157 8.93 9.60 2.90
CA GLU A 157 7.99 8.86 2.05
C GLU A 157 7.05 7.97 2.87
N HIS A 158 7.52 7.41 3.98
CA HIS A 158 6.67 6.67 4.90
C HIS A 158 5.58 7.55 5.53
N GLU A 159 5.89 8.78 5.94
CA GLU A 159 4.86 9.71 6.42
C GLU A 159 3.85 10.10 5.33
N ARG A 160 4.25 10.09 4.05
CA ARG A 160 3.32 10.32 2.92
C ARG A 160 2.35 9.16 2.70
N ILE A 161 2.80 7.91 2.85
CA ILE A 161 1.91 6.74 2.88
C ILE A 161 0.84 6.90 3.97
N HIS A 162 1.27 7.38 5.14
CA HIS A 162 0.35 7.60 6.25
C HIS A 162 -0.51 8.85 6.10
N LEU A 163 -0.10 9.87 5.33
CA LEU A 163 -0.97 10.97 4.94
C LEU A 163 -2.19 10.43 4.19
N GLU A 164 -1.97 9.59 3.19
CA GLU A 164 -3.06 8.97 2.43
C GLU A 164 -3.89 8.03 3.34
N THR A 165 -3.25 7.10 4.05
CA THR A 165 -3.94 6.16 4.95
C THR A 165 -4.81 6.86 6.01
N SER A 166 -4.25 7.86 6.71
CA SER A 166 -5.01 8.62 7.72
C SER A 166 -6.16 9.41 7.12
N SER A 167 -6.05 9.86 5.87
CA SER A 167 -7.13 10.60 5.23
C SER A 167 -8.35 9.71 4.93
N VAL A 168 -8.14 8.42 4.62
CA VAL A 168 -9.21 7.43 4.48
C VAL A 168 -9.92 7.21 5.83
N LEU A 169 -9.16 7.06 6.91
CA LEU A 169 -9.71 6.87 8.26
C LEU A 169 -10.47 8.10 8.75
N ILE A 170 -9.98 9.30 8.45
CA ILE A 170 -10.69 10.56 8.75
C ILE A 170 -11.99 10.62 7.94
N ARG A 171 -11.98 10.19 6.68
CA ARG A 171 -13.18 10.09 5.85
C ARG A 171 -14.20 9.10 6.42
N GLN A 172 -13.76 7.98 7.00
CA GLN A 172 -14.60 7.00 7.70
C GLN A 172 -15.06 7.47 9.09
N THR A 173 -14.42 8.49 9.67
CA THR A 173 -14.83 9.06 10.96
C THR A 173 -16.15 9.82 10.82
N ALA A 174 -17.02 9.68 11.81
CA ALA A 174 -18.31 10.35 11.85
C ALA A 174 -18.17 11.87 11.63
N LEU A 175 -18.98 12.42 10.72
CA LEU A 175 -18.86 13.81 10.31
C LEU A 175 -19.04 14.81 11.47
N SER A 176 -19.79 14.46 12.51
CA SER A 176 -19.97 15.28 13.72
C SER A 176 -18.70 15.47 14.56
N LEU A 177 -17.67 14.66 14.30
CA LEU A 177 -16.35 14.68 14.92
C LEU A 177 -15.28 15.33 14.03
N ILE A 178 -15.67 15.86 12.87
CA ILE A 178 -14.78 16.50 11.89
C ILE A 178 -15.13 17.98 11.74
N THR A 179 -14.11 18.84 11.68
CA THR A 179 -14.25 20.28 11.39
C THR A 179 -13.81 20.57 9.96
N PRO A 180 -14.74 20.94 9.05
CA PRO A 180 -14.39 21.25 7.67
C PRO A 180 -13.44 22.44 7.55
N GLN A 181 -12.43 22.31 6.71
CA GLN A 181 -11.45 23.36 6.42
C GLN A 181 -11.26 23.55 4.91
N PRO A 182 -12.22 24.19 4.21
CA PRO A 182 -12.22 24.26 2.74
C PRO A 182 -11.02 25.00 2.14
N ASN A 183 -10.35 25.87 2.91
CA ASN A 183 -9.12 26.55 2.47
C ASN A 183 -7.91 25.61 2.41
N HIS A 184 -7.87 24.59 3.27
CA HIS A 184 -6.78 23.59 3.30
C HIS A 184 -7.10 22.35 2.49
N TRP A 185 -8.35 21.89 2.56
CA TRP A 185 -8.84 20.66 1.96
C TRP A 185 -10.03 20.96 1.04
N PRO A 186 -9.81 21.71 -0.07
CA PRO A 186 -10.89 22.06 -0.99
C PRO A 186 -11.43 20.81 -1.67
N VAL A 187 -12.72 20.80 -1.96
CA VAL A 187 -13.40 19.74 -2.72
C VAL A 187 -13.70 20.28 -4.12
N HIS A 188 -13.56 19.46 -5.15
CA HIS A 188 -13.98 19.85 -6.50
C HIS A 188 -15.48 20.20 -6.53
N SER A 189 -15.83 21.29 -7.19
CA SER A 189 -17.22 21.74 -7.36
C SER A 189 -17.91 21.13 -8.60
N ASP A 190 -17.12 20.63 -9.55
CA ASP A 190 -17.62 20.23 -10.85
C ASP A 190 -18.31 18.87 -10.76
N VAL A 191 -19.63 18.89 -10.93
CA VAL A 191 -20.50 17.71 -10.89
C VAL A 191 -21.45 17.74 -12.08
N GLY A 192 -21.83 16.57 -12.60
CA GLY A 192 -22.68 16.49 -13.77
C GLY A 192 -23.02 15.06 -14.18
N ALA A 193 -23.56 14.91 -15.39
CA ALA A 193 -23.80 13.61 -15.99
C ALA A 193 -22.48 12.92 -16.32
N ALA A 194 -22.35 11.64 -16.01
CA ALA A 194 -21.18 10.86 -16.36
C ALA A 194 -21.08 10.66 -17.88
N PRO A 195 -19.87 10.74 -18.47
CA PRO A 195 -19.67 10.28 -19.83
C PRO A 195 -19.95 8.76 -19.89
N LYS A 196 -20.52 8.30 -21.00
CA LYS A 196 -20.64 6.86 -21.24
C LYS A 196 -19.27 6.28 -21.55
N ASN A 197 -18.87 5.27 -20.79
CA ASN A 197 -17.60 4.62 -21.00
C ASN A 197 -17.56 3.86 -22.33
N LYS A 198 -16.38 3.81 -22.94
CA LYS A 198 -16.11 3.04 -24.16
C LYS A 198 -14.78 2.33 -24.04
N LEU A 199 -14.61 1.22 -24.74
CA LEU A 199 -13.35 0.49 -24.80
C LEU A 199 -12.43 1.11 -25.87
N ILE A 200 -11.18 1.33 -25.52
CA ILE A 200 -10.09 1.73 -26.42
C ILE A 200 -9.24 0.50 -26.65
N GLU A 201 -8.98 0.15 -27.92
CA GLU A 201 -8.13 -0.97 -28.29
C GLU A 201 -6.65 -0.58 -28.12
N LEU A 202 -5.87 -1.46 -27.48
CA LEU A 202 -4.42 -1.34 -27.36
C LEU A 202 -3.76 -2.47 -28.16
N PRO A 203 -2.70 -2.19 -28.93
CA PRO A 203 -1.95 -3.21 -29.61
C PRO A 203 -1.18 -4.10 -28.62
N ALA A 204 -0.91 -5.32 -29.04
CA ALA A 204 0.02 -6.20 -28.34
C ALA A 204 1.38 -5.51 -28.18
N GLY A 205 2.04 -5.73 -27.05
CA GLY A 205 3.33 -5.12 -26.79
C GLY A 205 4.00 -5.67 -25.55
N ARG A 206 5.26 -5.30 -25.38
CA ARG A 206 6.11 -5.79 -24.30
C ARG A 206 6.17 -4.79 -23.16
N VAL A 207 6.13 -5.29 -21.93
CA VAL A 207 6.29 -4.51 -20.71
C VAL A 207 7.67 -4.80 -20.12
N HIS A 208 8.34 -3.75 -19.64
CA HIS A 208 9.60 -3.83 -18.91
C HIS A 208 9.48 -3.03 -17.61
N LEU A 209 9.49 -3.71 -16.47
CA LEU A 209 9.44 -3.08 -15.14
C LEU A 209 10.75 -3.29 -14.38
N GLY A 210 10.95 -2.43 -13.39
CA GLY A 210 12.19 -2.31 -12.63
C GLY A 210 12.66 -0.86 -12.63
N LYS A 211 12.62 -0.23 -11.45
CA LYS A 211 12.95 1.18 -11.26
C LYS A 211 14.40 1.47 -11.66
N LYS A 212 14.59 2.54 -12.45
CA LYS A 212 15.89 3.05 -12.92
C LYS A 212 16.02 4.56 -12.82
N ASP A 213 14.94 5.27 -12.47
CA ASP A 213 14.95 6.73 -12.37
C ASP A 213 15.63 7.22 -11.08
N ALA A 214 15.97 8.51 -11.06
CA ALA A 214 16.69 9.15 -9.98
C ALA A 214 15.77 9.75 -8.90
N HIS A 215 14.80 8.99 -8.42
CA HIS A 215 13.98 9.33 -7.24
C HIS A 215 14.04 8.18 -6.23
N TYR A 216 13.65 8.47 -4.99
CA TYR A 216 13.49 7.40 -4.01
C TYR A 216 12.43 6.38 -4.49
N GLY A 217 12.66 5.11 -4.16
CA GLY A 217 11.75 4.01 -4.44
C GLY A 217 11.86 2.97 -3.37
N TRP A 218 10.77 2.27 -3.10
CA TRP A 218 10.75 1.13 -2.20
C TRP A 218 11.45 -0.08 -2.81
N ASP A 219 11.88 -1.01 -1.96
CA ASP A 219 12.63 -2.20 -2.38
C ASP A 219 11.91 -3.02 -3.47
N ASN A 220 10.59 -3.07 -3.41
CA ASN A 220 9.70 -3.79 -4.32
C ASN A 220 9.64 -3.23 -5.74
N GLU A 221 10.14 -2.01 -5.95
CA GLU A 221 10.19 -1.35 -7.25
C GLU A 221 11.47 -1.74 -8.02
N TYR A 222 12.49 -2.28 -7.33
CA TYR A 222 13.76 -2.70 -7.93
C TYR A 222 13.75 -4.18 -8.32
N GLY A 223 14.67 -4.54 -9.20
CA GLY A 223 14.69 -5.82 -9.89
C GLY A 223 14.31 -5.64 -11.36
N GLN A 224 13.96 -6.72 -12.02
CA GLN A 224 13.56 -6.73 -13.43
C GLN A 224 12.32 -7.61 -13.60
N HIS A 225 11.40 -7.17 -14.44
CA HIS A 225 10.26 -7.96 -14.87
C HIS A 225 9.96 -7.65 -16.33
N GLU A 226 9.66 -8.68 -17.11
CA GLU A 226 9.31 -8.56 -18.52
C GLU A 226 8.12 -9.45 -18.84
N ALA A 227 7.15 -8.93 -19.58
CA ALA A 227 5.99 -9.67 -20.02
C ALA A 227 5.56 -9.26 -21.43
N ASP A 228 5.14 -10.24 -22.24
CA ASP A 228 4.54 -10.00 -23.55
C ASP A 228 3.02 -10.00 -23.42
N ILE A 229 2.40 -8.84 -23.67
CA ILE A 229 0.97 -8.62 -23.47
C ILE A 229 0.26 -8.66 -24.83
N PRO A 230 -0.71 -9.57 -25.03
CA PRO A 230 -1.54 -9.58 -26.23
C PRO A 230 -2.33 -8.28 -26.40
N ALA A 231 -2.89 -8.06 -27.59
CA ALA A 231 -3.81 -6.97 -27.81
C ALA A 231 -5.05 -7.14 -26.91
N PHE A 232 -5.52 -6.04 -26.34
CA PHE A 232 -6.68 -6.01 -25.44
C PHE A 232 -7.37 -4.66 -25.57
N ALA A 233 -8.51 -4.48 -24.90
CA ALA A 233 -9.15 -3.18 -24.82
C ALA A 233 -9.33 -2.75 -23.36
N ALA A 234 -9.23 -1.45 -23.09
CA ALA A 234 -9.44 -0.89 -21.75
C ALA A 234 -10.52 0.19 -21.78
N SER A 235 -11.31 0.33 -20.72
CA SER A 235 -12.27 1.41 -20.62
C SER A 235 -11.56 2.76 -20.71
N GLN A 236 -12.13 3.74 -21.41
CA GLN A 236 -11.51 5.04 -21.64
C GLN A 236 -11.43 5.85 -20.35
N TYR A 237 -12.51 5.81 -19.57
CA TYR A 237 -12.64 6.46 -18.28
C TYR A 237 -12.53 5.43 -17.16
N LEU A 238 -12.16 5.88 -15.96
CA LEU A 238 -12.42 5.13 -14.73
C LEU A 238 -13.93 4.88 -14.57
N VAL A 239 -14.30 3.83 -13.85
CA VAL A 239 -15.71 3.55 -13.57
C VAL A 239 -16.29 4.66 -12.71
N SER A 240 -17.29 5.36 -13.25
CA SER A 240 -17.95 6.47 -12.57
C SER A 240 -18.96 5.98 -11.53
N ASN A 241 -19.33 6.85 -10.59
CA ASN A 241 -20.44 6.60 -9.68
C ASN A 241 -21.73 6.25 -10.43
N SER A 242 -22.01 6.91 -11.56
CA SER A 242 -23.17 6.59 -12.41
C SER A 242 -23.11 5.17 -12.95
N GLU A 243 -21.95 4.74 -13.46
CA GLU A 243 -21.76 3.42 -14.04
C GLU A 243 -21.85 2.33 -12.95
N PHE A 244 -21.29 2.58 -11.76
CA PHE A 244 -21.40 1.67 -10.63
C PHE A 244 -22.81 1.61 -10.03
N LEU A 245 -23.57 2.70 -10.10
CA LEU A 245 -24.97 2.74 -9.65
C LEU A 245 -25.85 1.76 -10.44
N GLU A 246 -25.54 1.50 -11.72
CA GLU A 246 -26.21 0.48 -12.52
C GLU A 246 -26.01 -0.93 -11.93
N PHE A 247 -24.81 -1.26 -11.46
CA PHE A 247 -24.51 -2.52 -10.77
C PHE A 247 -25.27 -2.64 -9.45
N VAL A 248 -25.33 -1.56 -8.66
CA VAL A 248 -26.10 -1.52 -7.41
C VAL A 248 -27.59 -1.76 -7.68
N HIS A 249 -28.17 -1.06 -8.65
CA HIS A 249 -29.58 -1.21 -9.01
C HIS A 249 -29.92 -2.57 -9.64
N ALA A 250 -28.94 -3.22 -10.28
CA ALA A 250 -29.08 -4.57 -10.84
C ALA A 250 -28.99 -5.68 -9.76
N GLY A 251 -28.93 -5.33 -8.48
CA GLY A 251 -28.81 -6.31 -7.40
C GLY A 251 -27.40 -6.87 -7.23
N GLY A 252 -26.37 -6.10 -7.60
CA GLY A 252 -24.97 -6.53 -7.61
C GLY A 252 -24.46 -7.04 -6.25
N TYR A 253 -24.85 -6.37 -5.17
CA TYR A 253 -24.52 -6.76 -3.80
C TYR A 253 -25.35 -7.95 -3.29
N GLN A 254 -26.46 -8.29 -3.95
CA GLN A 254 -27.36 -9.37 -3.54
C GLN A 254 -27.17 -10.65 -4.37
N THR A 255 -26.35 -10.62 -5.43
CA THR A 255 -26.20 -11.72 -6.37
C THR A 255 -24.85 -12.43 -6.20
N ASP A 256 -24.84 -13.60 -5.56
CA ASP A 256 -23.65 -14.38 -5.25
C ASP A 256 -22.77 -14.70 -6.46
N ALA A 257 -23.38 -14.94 -7.62
CA ALA A 257 -22.67 -15.31 -8.85
C ALA A 257 -21.68 -14.24 -9.35
N TYR A 258 -21.82 -12.99 -8.88
CA TYR A 258 -20.88 -11.93 -9.22
C TYR A 258 -19.68 -11.87 -8.29
N TRP A 259 -19.63 -12.63 -7.20
CA TRP A 259 -18.55 -12.54 -6.22
C TRP A 259 -17.61 -13.75 -6.34
N CYS A 260 -16.30 -13.51 -6.22
CA CYS A 260 -15.36 -14.60 -5.97
C CYS A 260 -15.55 -15.17 -4.55
N GLU A 261 -14.90 -16.29 -4.22
CA GLU A 261 -15.03 -16.92 -2.91
C GLU A 261 -14.68 -15.97 -1.75
N GLU A 262 -13.53 -15.28 -1.83
CA GLU A 262 -13.11 -14.27 -0.85
C GLU A 262 -14.11 -13.10 -0.79
N GLY A 263 -14.56 -12.61 -1.95
CA GLY A 263 -15.55 -11.54 -2.06
C GLY A 263 -16.87 -11.89 -1.42
N LEU A 264 -17.33 -13.14 -1.60
CA LEU A 264 -18.56 -13.64 -1.01
C LEU A 264 -18.44 -13.75 0.52
N ALA A 265 -17.32 -14.27 1.02
CA ALA A 265 -17.04 -14.35 2.45
C ALA A 265 -17.01 -12.96 3.10
N TRP A 266 -16.28 -12.02 2.49
CA TRP A 266 -16.24 -10.62 2.92
C TRP A 266 -17.63 -9.99 2.94
N ARG A 267 -18.41 -10.17 1.87
CA ARG A 267 -19.76 -9.60 1.75
C ARG A 267 -20.72 -10.20 2.76
N GLN A 268 -20.61 -11.49 3.07
CA GLN A 268 -21.40 -12.15 4.13
C GLN A 268 -21.06 -11.59 5.52
N PHE A 269 -19.78 -11.30 5.77
CA PHE A 269 -19.31 -10.74 7.04
C PHE A 269 -19.66 -9.25 7.20
N LYS A 270 -19.26 -8.40 6.25
CA LYS A 270 -19.48 -6.94 6.30
C LYS A 270 -20.91 -6.52 5.94
N GLN A 271 -21.67 -7.35 5.21
CA GLN A 271 -23.03 -7.08 4.72
C GLN A 271 -23.24 -5.73 3.98
N PRO A 272 -22.31 -5.30 3.11
CA PRO A 272 -22.43 -4.03 2.41
C PRO A 272 -23.59 -4.05 1.40
N GLN A 273 -24.22 -2.89 1.20
CA GLN A 273 -25.30 -2.70 0.22
C GLN A 273 -24.95 -1.71 -0.89
N HIS A 274 -23.88 -0.94 -0.70
CA HIS A 274 -23.37 0.10 -1.60
C HIS A 274 -21.92 0.43 -1.18
N PRO A 275 -21.16 1.18 -2.02
CA PRO A 275 -19.82 1.63 -1.67
C PRO A 275 -19.76 2.36 -0.33
N VAL A 276 -18.64 2.21 0.40
CA VAL A 276 -18.49 2.67 1.80
C VAL A 276 -18.71 4.18 1.99
N PHE A 277 -18.38 4.99 0.98
CA PHE A 277 -18.51 6.45 1.06
C PHE A 277 -19.79 6.98 0.41
N TRP A 278 -20.69 6.11 -0.03
CA TRP A 278 -22.06 6.51 -0.36
C TRP A 278 -22.89 6.54 0.93
N VAL A 279 -23.64 7.61 1.13
CA VAL A 279 -24.49 7.79 2.30
C VAL A 279 -25.93 7.72 1.84
N ALA A 280 -26.68 6.70 2.28
CA ALA A 280 -28.08 6.52 1.88
C ALA A 280 -28.93 7.74 2.27
N ASP A 281 -29.59 8.33 1.28
CA ASP A 281 -30.49 9.47 1.45
C ASP A 281 -31.62 9.38 0.40
N PRO A 282 -32.82 8.90 0.79
CA PRO A 282 -33.94 8.71 -0.12
C PRO A 282 -34.50 10.04 -0.67
N THR A 283 -34.06 11.19 -0.15
CA THR A 283 -34.43 12.50 -0.70
C THR A 283 -33.59 12.88 -1.93
N GLN A 284 -32.45 12.22 -2.14
CA GLN A 284 -31.64 12.42 -3.35
C GLN A 284 -32.21 11.63 -4.53
N PRO A 285 -32.16 12.16 -5.77
CA PRO A 285 -32.59 11.42 -6.96
C PRO A 285 -31.83 10.09 -7.18
N SER A 286 -30.56 10.03 -6.78
CA SER A 286 -29.73 8.81 -6.82
C SER A 286 -30.02 7.85 -5.67
N GLY A 287 -30.74 8.29 -4.63
CA GLY A 287 -30.87 7.58 -3.35
C GLY A 287 -29.64 7.73 -2.43
N PHE A 288 -28.61 8.48 -2.85
CA PHE A 288 -27.34 8.60 -2.11
C PHE A 288 -26.75 10.01 -2.13
N ARG A 289 -26.13 10.38 -1.02
CA ARG A 289 -25.09 11.41 -0.89
C ARG A 289 -23.71 10.77 -0.97
N TYR A 290 -22.68 11.59 -1.00
CA TYR A 290 -21.28 11.15 -1.05
C TYR A 290 -20.46 11.81 0.06
N ARG A 291 -19.76 10.98 0.83
CA ARG A 291 -18.83 11.37 1.89
C ARG A 291 -17.50 11.81 1.27
N THR A 292 -17.21 13.10 1.32
CA THR A 292 -15.87 13.65 1.04
C THR A 292 -15.00 13.54 2.29
N LEU A 293 -13.74 14.02 2.25
CA LEU A 293 -12.85 14.01 3.40
C LEU A 293 -13.48 14.66 4.66
N ALA A 294 -14.18 15.79 4.49
CA ALA A 294 -14.68 16.57 5.63
C ALA A 294 -16.15 17.01 5.51
N THR A 295 -16.84 16.69 4.42
CA THR A 295 -18.25 17.08 4.20
C THR A 295 -19.03 15.95 3.54
N GLU A 296 -20.33 16.16 3.33
CA GLU A 296 -21.13 15.36 2.43
C GLU A 296 -21.70 16.25 1.32
N ILE A 297 -21.76 15.72 0.11
CA ILE A 297 -22.36 16.36 -1.07
C ILE A 297 -23.37 15.43 -1.71
N ALA A 298 -24.18 15.91 -2.66
CA ALA A 298 -24.98 15.01 -3.50
C ALA A 298 -24.04 14.07 -4.27
N LEU A 299 -24.43 12.80 -4.50
CA LEU A 299 -23.59 11.82 -5.18
C LEU A 299 -23.13 12.36 -6.56
N PRO A 300 -21.83 12.64 -6.76
CA PRO A 300 -21.33 13.18 -8.01
C PRO A 300 -21.24 12.06 -9.05
N LEU A 301 -22.26 11.95 -9.90
CA LEU A 301 -22.43 10.84 -10.84
C LEU A 301 -21.26 10.69 -11.81
N ASN A 302 -20.60 11.78 -12.20
CA ASN A 302 -19.47 11.80 -13.12
C ASN A 302 -18.09 11.64 -12.47
N TRP A 303 -18.00 11.51 -11.15
CA TRP A 303 -16.73 11.20 -10.46
C TRP A 303 -16.47 9.70 -10.46
N PRO A 304 -15.22 9.24 -10.29
CA PRO A 304 -14.94 7.81 -10.11
C PRO A 304 -15.63 7.29 -8.84
N VAL A 305 -15.99 6.01 -8.85
CA VAL A 305 -16.47 5.32 -7.65
C VAL A 305 -15.29 4.93 -6.75
N ASP A 306 -15.43 5.08 -5.43
CA ASP A 306 -14.49 4.54 -4.45
C ASP A 306 -14.98 3.17 -3.95
N VAL A 307 -14.21 2.12 -4.19
CA VAL A 307 -14.55 0.73 -3.81
C VAL A 307 -13.29 -0.05 -3.43
N ASN A 308 -13.45 -1.14 -2.70
CA ASN A 308 -12.36 -2.10 -2.54
C ASN A 308 -12.22 -3.00 -3.80
N GLN A 309 -11.20 -3.85 -3.82
CA GLN A 309 -10.93 -4.72 -4.97
C GLN A 309 -12.04 -5.74 -5.19
N LEU A 310 -12.60 -6.31 -4.11
CA LEU A 310 -13.62 -7.35 -4.18
C LEU A 310 -14.91 -6.84 -4.84
N GLU A 311 -15.31 -5.61 -4.51
CA GLU A 311 -16.41 -4.88 -5.15
C GLU A 311 -16.12 -4.58 -6.62
N ALA A 312 -14.89 -4.17 -6.93
CA ALA A 312 -14.46 -3.87 -8.29
C ALA A 312 -14.43 -5.13 -9.19
N ASP A 313 -13.95 -6.27 -8.68
CA ASP A 313 -14.00 -7.57 -9.36
C ASP A 313 -15.46 -8.02 -9.54
N ALA A 314 -16.32 -7.82 -8.54
CA ALA A 314 -17.73 -8.17 -8.64
C ALA A 314 -18.48 -7.37 -9.70
N PHE A 315 -18.21 -6.07 -9.80
CA PHE A 315 -18.70 -5.24 -10.89
C PHE A 315 -18.24 -5.79 -12.25
N CYS A 316 -16.96 -6.15 -12.38
CA CYS A 316 -16.44 -6.67 -13.65
C CYS A 316 -17.11 -7.98 -14.06
N ARG A 317 -17.35 -8.89 -13.10
CA ARG A 317 -18.08 -10.15 -13.32
C ARG A 317 -19.53 -9.91 -13.74
N TRP A 318 -20.21 -8.97 -13.09
CA TRP A 318 -21.55 -8.54 -13.52
C TRP A 318 -21.52 -8.01 -14.96
N LYS A 319 -20.59 -7.12 -15.28
CA LYS A 319 -20.46 -6.52 -16.61
C LYS A 319 -20.10 -7.56 -17.68
N ALA A 320 -19.26 -8.53 -17.36
CA ALA A 320 -18.98 -9.68 -18.22
C ALA A 320 -20.24 -10.51 -18.48
N ALA A 321 -21.06 -10.77 -17.46
CA ALA A 321 -22.33 -11.48 -17.62
C ALA A 321 -23.34 -10.70 -18.48
N GLN A 322 -23.39 -9.36 -18.36
CA GLN A 322 -24.27 -8.52 -19.17
C GLN A 322 -23.85 -8.44 -20.64
N THR A 323 -22.54 -8.40 -20.90
CA THR A 323 -21.98 -8.15 -22.24
C THR A 323 -21.63 -9.43 -23.00
N GLY A 324 -21.39 -10.54 -22.30
CA GLY A 324 -20.79 -11.75 -22.87
C GLY A 324 -19.30 -11.59 -23.21
N GLU A 325 -18.68 -10.47 -22.85
CA GLU A 325 -17.27 -10.19 -23.09
C GLU A 325 -16.40 -10.54 -21.87
N PRO A 326 -15.09 -10.85 -22.05
CA PRO A 326 -14.17 -11.15 -20.96
C PRO A 326 -13.76 -9.89 -20.19
N ILE A 327 -14.71 -9.28 -19.48
CA ILE A 327 -14.49 -8.08 -18.68
C ILE A 327 -13.89 -8.44 -17.31
N ARG A 328 -12.78 -7.81 -16.96
CA ARG A 328 -12.10 -7.97 -15.66
C ARG A 328 -11.29 -6.72 -15.29
N LEU A 329 -10.77 -6.68 -14.07
CA LEU A 329 -9.73 -5.73 -13.69
C LEU A 329 -8.45 -5.98 -14.49
N PRO A 330 -7.65 -4.94 -14.80
CA PRO A 330 -6.35 -5.10 -15.45
C PRO A 330 -5.37 -5.86 -14.55
N PHE A 331 -4.37 -6.51 -15.14
CA PHE A 331 -3.13 -6.84 -14.43
C PHE A 331 -2.17 -5.64 -14.44
N GLU A 332 -1.14 -5.64 -13.58
CA GLU A 332 -0.10 -4.60 -13.53
C GLU A 332 0.49 -4.36 -14.92
N ASP A 333 0.79 -5.43 -15.66
CA ASP A 333 1.35 -5.33 -17.02
C ASP A 333 0.41 -4.63 -18.01
N GLU A 334 -0.89 -4.94 -17.97
CA GLU A 334 -1.88 -4.27 -18.83
C GLU A 334 -2.06 -2.81 -18.45
N TRP A 335 -2.01 -2.48 -17.16
CA TRP A 335 -2.00 -1.09 -16.71
C TRP A 335 -0.75 -0.36 -17.23
N GLN A 336 0.41 -1.01 -17.25
CA GLN A 336 1.64 -0.43 -17.79
C GLN A 336 1.55 -0.21 -19.31
N ARG A 337 0.92 -1.13 -20.05
CA ARG A 337 0.61 -0.90 -21.48
C ARG A 337 -0.29 0.32 -21.67
N ILE A 338 -1.31 0.51 -20.82
CA ILE A 338 -2.18 1.71 -20.86
C ILE A 338 -1.34 2.97 -20.59
N TYR A 339 -0.47 2.94 -19.58
CA TYR A 339 0.42 4.05 -19.26
C TYR A 339 1.34 4.42 -20.44
N ASP A 340 1.98 3.43 -21.07
CA ASP A 340 2.88 3.63 -22.21
C ASP A 340 2.15 4.24 -23.41
N GLU A 341 0.97 3.72 -23.77
CA GLU A 341 0.18 4.26 -24.88
C GLU A 341 -0.40 5.65 -24.59
N SER A 342 -0.52 6.04 -23.32
CA SER A 342 -0.91 7.41 -22.93
C SER A 342 0.17 8.46 -23.21
N ASN A 343 1.41 8.06 -23.54
CA ASN A 343 2.52 8.95 -23.93
C ASN A 343 2.72 10.13 -22.96
N MET A 344 2.53 9.89 -21.67
CA MET A 344 2.70 10.92 -20.64
C MET A 344 4.18 11.16 -20.35
N ALA A 345 4.51 12.39 -20.00
CA ALA A 345 5.81 12.71 -19.41
C ALA A 345 5.91 12.09 -18.00
N ASP A 346 7.10 11.63 -17.64
CA ASP A 346 7.40 11.22 -16.27
C ASP A 346 7.34 12.41 -15.31
N GLN A 347 7.16 12.15 -14.00
CA GLN A 347 6.94 13.20 -13.00
C GLN A 347 8.02 14.29 -13.00
N ALA A 348 9.29 13.92 -13.22
CA ALA A 348 10.39 14.87 -13.27
C ALA A 348 10.30 15.88 -14.42
N ASP A 349 9.58 15.53 -15.49
CA ASP A 349 9.45 16.31 -16.71
C ASP A 349 8.11 17.05 -16.81
N TRP A 350 7.26 16.97 -15.78
CA TRP A 350 6.01 17.72 -15.75
C TRP A 350 6.28 19.23 -15.75
N GLN A 351 5.74 19.92 -16.75
CA GLN A 351 5.80 21.37 -16.84
C GLN A 351 4.55 21.99 -16.21
N GLY A 352 4.69 22.57 -15.01
CA GLY A 352 3.58 23.22 -14.30
C GLY A 352 2.78 22.25 -13.45
N ALA A 353 1.45 22.33 -13.52
CA ALA A 353 0.58 21.46 -12.73
C ALA A 353 0.59 20.01 -13.27
N PRO A 354 0.47 18.98 -12.41
CA PRO A 354 0.46 17.58 -12.84
C PRO A 354 -0.60 17.28 -13.91
N PRO A 355 -0.36 16.38 -14.88
CA PRO A 355 -1.33 16.07 -15.93
C PRO A 355 -2.52 15.20 -15.46
N GLY A 356 -2.73 15.06 -14.15
CA GLY A 356 -3.82 14.32 -13.52
C GLY A 356 -4.13 14.89 -12.14
N ASN A 357 -5.29 14.55 -11.56
CA ASN A 357 -5.64 14.94 -10.19
C ASN A 357 -4.79 14.15 -9.18
N ILE A 358 -3.56 14.58 -8.90
CA ILE A 358 -2.60 13.85 -8.06
C ILE A 358 -1.80 14.83 -7.20
N ALA A 359 -1.13 14.33 -6.16
CA ALA A 359 -0.21 15.08 -5.31
C ALA A 359 -0.82 16.32 -4.64
N LEU A 360 -2.14 16.29 -4.35
CA LEU A 360 -2.91 17.42 -3.79
C LEU A 360 -2.81 18.71 -4.62
N ALA A 361 -2.45 18.62 -5.91
CA ALA A 361 -2.24 19.79 -6.75
C ALA A 361 -3.54 20.54 -7.09
N TYR A 362 -4.69 19.87 -7.02
CA TYR A 362 -5.98 20.40 -7.44
C TYR A 362 -7.02 20.49 -6.33
N ALA A 363 -7.33 19.38 -5.67
CA ALA A 363 -8.29 19.31 -4.57
C ALA A 363 -8.00 18.12 -3.65
N ALA A 364 -8.61 18.13 -2.47
CA ALA A 364 -8.67 17.01 -1.53
C ALA A 364 -9.89 16.11 -1.81
N SER A 365 -10.17 15.87 -3.09
CA SER A 365 -11.23 14.99 -3.56
C SER A 365 -10.95 14.50 -4.97
N ALA A 366 -11.66 13.45 -5.37
CA ALA A 366 -11.82 13.10 -6.77
C ALA A 366 -12.51 14.24 -7.57
N CYS A 367 -12.55 14.08 -8.89
CA CYS A 367 -13.13 15.01 -9.86
C CYS A 367 -13.77 14.23 -11.03
N PRO A 368 -14.47 14.91 -11.96
CA PRO A 368 -15.06 14.25 -13.12
C PRO A 368 -14.07 13.40 -13.91
N VAL A 369 -14.47 12.18 -14.27
CA VAL A 369 -13.61 11.18 -14.96
C VAL A 369 -13.16 11.60 -16.35
N ASP A 370 -13.75 12.66 -16.93
CA ASP A 370 -13.43 13.23 -18.23
C ASP A 370 -12.62 14.54 -18.14
N ARG A 371 -12.08 14.87 -16.97
CA ARG A 371 -11.32 16.11 -16.77
C ARG A 371 -9.88 16.03 -17.31
N PHE A 372 -9.15 14.97 -16.99
CA PHE A 372 -7.71 14.86 -17.32
C PHE A 372 -7.47 13.85 -18.43
N LYS A 373 -7.40 14.35 -19.67
CA LYS A 373 -7.06 13.55 -20.84
C LYS A 373 -5.57 13.21 -20.87
N GLN A 374 -5.24 11.94 -21.03
CA GLN A 374 -3.88 11.37 -21.01
C GLN A 374 -3.75 10.37 -22.17
N GLY A 375 -3.30 10.87 -23.34
CA GLY A 375 -3.41 10.14 -24.60
C GLY A 375 -4.87 9.94 -25.01
N ASP A 376 -5.26 8.71 -25.32
CA ASP A 376 -6.66 8.37 -25.62
C ASP A 376 -7.49 8.03 -24.36
N PHE A 377 -6.84 7.91 -23.21
CA PHE A 377 -7.45 7.62 -21.91
C PHE A 377 -7.62 8.89 -21.07
N TYR A 378 -8.30 8.73 -19.94
CA TYR A 378 -8.43 9.74 -18.90
C TYR A 378 -8.10 9.13 -17.55
N ASP A 379 -7.46 9.88 -16.66
CA ASP A 379 -7.10 9.44 -15.31
C ASP A 379 -6.36 8.07 -15.32
N VAL A 380 -5.35 7.91 -16.17
CA VAL A 380 -4.38 6.81 -16.06
C VAL A 380 -3.51 7.02 -14.82
N ILE A 381 -3.15 8.27 -14.51
CA ILE A 381 -2.67 8.69 -13.19
C ILE A 381 -3.65 9.66 -12.51
N GLY A 382 -3.68 9.60 -11.18
CA GLY A 382 -4.48 10.47 -10.34
C GLY A 382 -5.97 10.13 -10.29
N ASN A 383 -6.71 11.02 -9.64
CA ASN A 383 -8.11 10.92 -9.27
C ASN A 383 -8.32 9.89 -8.16
N VAL A 384 -8.19 8.60 -8.49
CA VAL A 384 -8.20 7.49 -7.52
C VAL A 384 -7.17 6.45 -7.94
N TRP A 385 -6.62 5.73 -6.96
CA TRP A 385 -5.88 4.51 -7.22
C TRP A 385 -6.73 3.52 -8.04
N GLN A 386 -6.10 2.76 -8.93
CA GLN A 386 -6.77 1.75 -9.75
C GLN A 386 -6.44 0.34 -9.27
N TRP A 387 -7.46 -0.39 -8.81
CA TRP A 387 -7.31 -1.80 -8.47
C TRP A 387 -6.90 -2.66 -9.67
N THR A 388 -5.95 -3.57 -9.44
CA THR A 388 -5.54 -4.59 -10.40
C THR A 388 -5.86 -6.00 -9.88
N ASN A 389 -5.76 -6.98 -10.77
CA ASN A 389 -5.80 -8.40 -10.42
C ASN A 389 -4.42 -9.00 -10.10
N THR A 390 -3.35 -8.23 -10.18
CA THR A 390 -1.98 -8.70 -9.88
C THR A 390 -1.74 -8.69 -8.37
N PRO A 391 -1.52 -9.86 -7.75
CA PRO A 391 -0.99 -9.92 -6.40
C PRO A 391 0.44 -9.38 -6.40
N ILE A 392 0.85 -8.67 -5.34
CA ILE A 392 2.23 -8.21 -5.26
C ILE A 392 3.19 -9.41 -5.17
N ALA A 393 4.25 -9.36 -5.98
CA ALA A 393 5.32 -10.35 -6.04
C ALA A 393 6.67 -9.66 -6.27
N PRO A 394 7.78 -10.25 -5.79
CA PRO A 394 9.10 -9.69 -6.02
C PRO A 394 9.46 -9.76 -7.50
N PHE A 395 10.13 -8.74 -8.01
CA PHE A 395 10.76 -8.81 -9.33
C PHE A 395 12.00 -9.70 -9.32
N ASP A 396 12.45 -10.13 -10.50
CA ASP A 396 13.71 -10.87 -10.63
C ASP A 396 14.87 -9.99 -10.14
N GLY A 397 15.67 -10.53 -9.21
CA GLY A 397 16.75 -9.78 -8.57
C GLY A 397 16.30 -8.80 -7.49
N PHE A 398 15.04 -8.86 -7.03
CA PHE A 398 14.57 -8.16 -5.83
C PHE A 398 15.52 -8.39 -4.65
N LYS A 399 15.78 -7.33 -3.89
CA LYS A 399 16.55 -7.37 -2.65
C LYS A 399 15.77 -6.61 -1.58
N VAL A 400 15.73 -7.18 -0.38
CA VAL A 400 15.12 -6.51 0.76
C VAL A 400 16.00 -5.34 1.20
N HIS A 401 15.40 -4.19 1.49
CA HIS A 401 16.17 -3.07 2.02
C HIS A 401 16.59 -3.34 3.48
N PRO A 402 17.88 -3.23 3.85
CA PRO A 402 18.39 -3.68 5.15
C PRO A 402 17.86 -2.88 6.35
N LEU A 403 17.39 -1.65 6.14
CA LEU A 403 16.79 -0.83 7.20
C LEU A 403 15.27 -1.04 7.35
N TYR A 404 14.62 -1.75 6.42
CA TYR A 404 13.17 -1.91 6.45
C TYR A 404 12.73 -3.22 5.79
N ASP A 405 13.05 -4.31 6.46
CA ASP A 405 12.88 -5.67 5.95
C ASP A 405 11.43 -6.18 6.00
N ASP A 406 10.59 -5.59 6.83
CA ASP A 406 9.17 -5.90 7.01
C ASP A 406 8.22 -4.97 6.21
N PHE A 407 8.72 -4.11 5.32
CA PHE A 407 7.87 -3.24 4.49
C PHE A 407 7.09 -4.02 3.43
N THR A 408 7.80 -4.63 2.47
CA THR A 408 7.16 -5.35 1.36
C THR A 408 7.03 -6.83 1.64
N THR A 409 8.01 -7.41 2.30
CA THR A 409 8.15 -8.87 2.38
C THR A 409 6.92 -9.61 2.91
N PRO A 410 6.18 -9.08 3.92
CA PRO A 410 4.96 -9.73 4.41
C PRO A 410 3.79 -9.67 3.43
N THR A 411 3.81 -8.74 2.47
CA THR A 411 2.72 -8.56 1.49
C THR A 411 2.78 -9.54 0.33
N PHE A 412 3.88 -10.28 0.16
CA PHE A 412 4.06 -11.27 -0.90
C PHE A 412 3.35 -12.61 -0.58
N ASP A 413 2.10 -12.52 -0.15
CA ASP A 413 1.28 -13.63 0.38
C ASP A 413 0.15 -14.05 -0.59
N GLY A 414 0.12 -13.47 -1.79
CA GLY A 414 -0.92 -13.70 -2.79
C GLY A 414 -2.31 -13.16 -2.42
N ARG A 415 -2.44 -12.43 -1.31
CA ARG A 415 -3.69 -11.84 -0.81
C ARG A 415 -3.69 -10.31 -0.89
N HIS A 416 -2.52 -9.69 -1.06
CA HIS A 416 -2.38 -8.28 -1.37
C HIS A 416 -2.34 -8.03 -2.87
N ASN A 417 -3.21 -7.16 -3.37
CA ASN A 417 -3.22 -6.79 -4.79
C ASN A 417 -2.64 -5.40 -4.99
N LEU A 418 -1.92 -5.24 -6.10
CA LEU A 418 -1.37 -3.97 -6.51
C LEU A 418 -2.47 -2.97 -6.88
N ILE A 419 -2.30 -1.74 -6.44
CA ILE A 419 -3.01 -0.56 -6.91
C ILE A 419 -2.05 0.33 -7.70
N LYS A 420 -2.52 0.93 -8.79
CA LYS A 420 -1.67 1.72 -9.70
C LYS A 420 -2.22 3.13 -9.94
N GLY A 421 -1.33 4.08 -10.23
CA GLY A 421 -1.67 5.42 -10.74
C GLY A 421 -1.80 6.55 -9.71
N GLY A 422 -1.87 6.26 -8.41
CA GLY A 422 -2.07 7.29 -7.38
C GLY A 422 -3.48 7.87 -7.34
N SER A 423 -3.90 8.34 -6.18
CA SER A 423 -5.12 9.11 -5.96
C SER A 423 -4.84 10.63 -5.93
N PHE A 424 -5.89 11.43 -5.74
CA PHE A 424 -5.76 12.88 -5.56
C PHE A 424 -4.84 13.29 -4.40
N ILE A 425 -4.66 12.43 -3.38
CA ILE A 425 -3.85 12.72 -2.20
C ILE A 425 -2.48 12.01 -2.21
N SER A 426 -2.26 11.06 -3.12
CA SER A 426 -0.97 10.38 -3.28
C SER A 426 0.13 11.38 -3.63
N THR A 427 1.17 11.44 -2.79
CA THR A 427 2.28 12.39 -2.94
C THR A 427 3.63 11.69 -2.85
N GLY A 428 4.70 12.32 -3.34
CA GLY A 428 6.04 11.71 -3.31
C GLY A 428 6.09 10.45 -4.19
N ASN A 429 6.64 9.37 -3.65
CA ASN A 429 6.78 8.09 -4.34
C ASN A 429 5.44 7.53 -4.83
N GLU A 430 4.35 7.69 -4.07
CA GLU A 430 3.00 7.23 -4.42
C GLU A 430 2.49 7.81 -5.76
N ALA A 431 3.03 8.96 -6.17
CA ALA A 431 2.68 9.62 -7.41
C ALA A 431 3.57 9.24 -8.60
N LEU A 432 4.52 8.32 -8.42
CA LEU A 432 5.42 7.86 -9.46
C LEU A 432 4.83 6.70 -10.28
N ARG A 433 5.24 6.61 -11.54
CA ARG A 433 4.96 5.47 -12.42
C ARG A 433 5.47 4.14 -11.82
N SER A 434 6.63 4.17 -11.18
CA SER A 434 7.30 2.99 -10.62
C SER A 434 6.65 2.49 -9.33
N ALA A 435 5.78 3.28 -8.71
CA ALA A 435 5.16 2.97 -7.43
C ALA A 435 4.44 1.61 -7.47
N ARG A 436 4.77 0.74 -6.52
CA ARG A 436 4.12 -0.56 -6.32
C ARG A 436 3.61 -0.65 -4.89
N TYR A 437 2.36 -0.26 -4.73
CA TYR A 437 1.64 -0.34 -3.47
C TYR A 437 0.63 -1.47 -3.54
N ALA A 438 0.55 -2.26 -2.47
CA ALA A 438 -0.35 -3.39 -2.39
C ALA A 438 -1.14 -3.36 -1.09
N PHE A 439 -2.41 -3.71 -1.18
CA PHE A 439 -3.31 -3.74 -0.04
C PHE A 439 -4.15 -5.00 -0.08
N ARG A 440 -4.63 -5.45 1.09
CA ARG A 440 -5.67 -6.48 1.17
C ARG A 440 -6.87 -6.03 0.34
N ARG A 441 -7.44 -6.97 -0.41
CA ARG A 441 -8.54 -6.71 -1.36
C ARG A 441 -9.80 -6.11 -0.73
N HIS A 442 -9.99 -6.29 0.56
CA HIS A 442 -11.14 -5.80 1.31
C HIS A 442 -10.95 -4.43 1.96
N PHE A 443 -9.72 -3.90 2.02
CA PHE A 443 -9.48 -2.58 2.61
C PHE A 443 -9.90 -1.47 1.66
N TYR A 444 -10.50 -0.44 2.24
CA TYR A 444 -10.81 0.79 1.51
C TYR A 444 -9.57 1.68 1.46
N GLN A 445 -9.32 2.22 0.27
CA GLN A 445 -8.36 3.27 -0.01
C GLN A 445 -9.10 4.38 -0.79
N HIS A 446 -8.43 5.47 -1.18
CA HIS A 446 -8.96 6.35 -2.24
C HIS A 446 -8.76 5.67 -3.60
N ALA A 447 -9.45 4.54 -3.77
CA ALA A 447 -9.27 3.62 -4.88
C ALA A 447 -10.61 3.35 -5.56
N GLY A 448 -10.57 3.38 -6.88
CA GLY A 448 -11.60 2.88 -7.77
C GLY A 448 -10.98 1.89 -8.73
N PHE A 449 -11.48 1.87 -9.97
CA PHE A 449 -10.94 0.95 -10.95
C PHE A 449 -11.26 1.35 -12.39
N ARG A 450 -10.49 0.73 -13.27
CA ARG A 450 -10.72 0.62 -14.71
C ARG A 450 -10.95 -0.85 -15.02
N TYR A 451 -11.75 -1.16 -16.03
CA TYR A 451 -11.87 -2.53 -16.52
C TYR A 451 -11.26 -2.69 -17.91
N VAL A 452 -10.86 -3.92 -18.20
CA VAL A 452 -10.36 -4.32 -19.51
C VAL A 452 -11.23 -5.43 -20.09
N ARG A 453 -11.25 -5.52 -21.40
CA ARG A 453 -11.70 -6.69 -22.15
C ARG A 453 -10.46 -7.44 -22.63
N SER A 454 -10.16 -8.55 -21.97
CA SER A 454 -8.91 -9.27 -22.22
C SER A 454 -9.03 -10.74 -21.84
N HIS A 455 -8.44 -11.61 -22.67
CA HIS A 455 -8.24 -13.02 -22.35
C HIS A 455 -6.87 -13.29 -21.74
N TYR A 456 -6.01 -12.26 -21.58
CA TYR A 456 -4.73 -12.41 -20.91
C TYR A 456 -4.94 -12.87 -19.46
N SER A 457 -4.06 -13.74 -18.99
CA SER A 457 -4.00 -14.21 -17.62
C SER A 457 -2.54 -14.22 -17.19
N GLU A 458 -2.22 -13.53 -16.11
CA GLU A 458 -0.87 -13.53 -15.55
C GLU A 458 -0.55 -14.93 -14.98
N PRO A 459 0.67 -15.46 -15.19
CA PRO A 459 1.11 -16.68 -14.53
C PRO A 459 1.04 -16.51 -13.01
N LYS A 460 0.32 -17.39 -12.31
CA LYS A 460 0.27 -17.35 -10.84
C LYS A 460 1.63 -17.75 -10.27
N THR A 461 2.38 -16.81 -9.72
CA THR A 461 3.46 -17.09 -8.77
C THR A 461 2.86 -17.30 -7.38
N THR A 462 2.28 -18.47 -7.12
CA THR A 462 1.94 -18.87 -5.76
C THR A 462 3.22 -19.21 -5.00
N ALA A 463 3.43 -18.59 -3.83
CA ALA A 463 4.40 -19.06 -2.85
C ALA A 463 4.09 -20.52 -2.52
N VAL A 464 5.02 -21.42 -2.83
CA VAL A 464 4.78 -22.88 -2.87
C VAL A 464 4.65 -23.49 -1.46
N TYR A 465 4.78 -22.70 -0.38
CA TYR A 465 4.96 -23.23 0.98
C TYR A 465 4.02 -22.65 2.06
N GLU A 466 2.98 -21.90 1.68
CA GLU A 466 2.17 -21.07 2.61
C GLU A 466 0.75 -21.60 2.93
N THR A 467 0.40 -22.83 2.54
CA THR A 467 -0.94 -23.38 2.85
C THR A 467 -0.92 -24.20 4.14
N ASP A 468 -2.01 -24.17 4.92
CA ASP A 468 -2.20 -25.04 6.09
C ASP A 468 -1.95 -26.52 5.77
N ALA A 469 -2.33 -26.94 4.56
CA ALA A 469 -2.08 -28.30 4.08
C ALA A 469 -0.57 -28.58 3.91
N LEU A 470 0.19 -27.65 3.33
CA LEU A 470 1.63 -27.78 3.17
C LEU A 470 2.39 -27.70 4.49
N VAL A 471 2.01 -26.77 5.38
CA VAL A 471 2.59 -26.69 6.74
C VAL A 471 2.30 -27.97 7.50
N SER A 472 1.07 -28.49 7.44
CA SER A 472 0.71 -29.78 8.05
C SER A 472 1.52 -30.93 7.47
N GLN A 473 1.73 -30.96 6.14
CA GLN A 473 2.56 -31.97 5.48
C GLN A 473 4.03 -31.88 5.91
N TYR A 474 4.58 -30.67 6.09
CA TYR A 474 5.96 -30.48 6.56
C TYR A 474 6.12 -30.80 8.05
N CYS A 475 5.11 -30.48 8.87
CA CYS A 475 5.04 -30.92 10.26
C CYS A 475 4.97 -32.45 10.34
N GLU A 476 4.13 -33.10 9.55
CA GLU A 476 4.06 -34.56 9.50
C GLU A 476 5.37 -35.17 8.97
N PHE A 477 5.99 -34.58 7.94
CA PHE A 477 7.26 -35.04 7.41
C PHE A 477 8.41 -34.92 8.42
N GLY A 478 8.48 -33.82 9.18
CA GLY A 478 9.53 -33.58 10.18
C GLY A 478 9.27 -34.23 11.55
N TRP A 479 8.01 -34.32 11.97
CA TRP A 479 7.63 -34.66 13.34
C TRP A 479 6.65 -35.83 13.46
N GLY A 480 6.13 -36.31 12.33
CA GLY A 480 5.24 -37.46 12.26
C GLY A 480 5.94 -38.80 12.51
N ALA A 481 5.15 -39.86 12.39
CA ALA A 481 5.59 -41.22 12.62
C ALA A 481 6.51 -41.75 11.50
N ASP A 482 7.20 -42.86 11.77
CA ASP A 482 7.90 -43.60 10.72
C ASP A 482 6.88 -44.33 9.84
N TYR A 483 7.06 -44.23 8.51
CA TYR A 483 6.15 -44.82 7.53
C TYR A 483 6.85 -45.90 6.72
N PHE A 484 6.16 -47.02 6.46
CA PHE A 484 6.66 -48.12 5.62
C PHE A 484 8.01 -48.71 6.05
N GLY A 485 8.34 -48.62 7.36
CA GLY A 485 9.64 -49.07 7.89
C GLY A 485 10.81 -48.17 7.51
N VAL A 486 10.55 -46.96 7.03
CA VAL A 486 11.55 -45.93 6.75
C VAL A 486 11.59 -44.97 7.94
N GLU A 487 12.76 -44.84 8.55
CA GLU A 487 13.00 -43.90 9.66
C GLU A 487 12.76 -42.46 9.18
N ASN A 488 12.25 -41.61 10.07
CA ASN A 488 12.09 -40.18 9.81
C ASN A 488 13.38 -39.57 9.22
N PHE A 489 13.27 -38.98 8.03
CA PHE A 489 14.40 -38.52 7.25
C PHE A 489 15.28 -37.52 8.01
N ALA A 490 14.68 -36.49 8.63
CA ALA A 490 15.43 -35.44 9.31
C ALA A 490 16.13 -35.97 10.57
N ALA A 491 15.44 -36.79 11.37
CA ALA A 491 16.02 -37.42 12.56
C ALA A 491 17.15 -38.39 12.17
N ARG A 492 16.96 -39.19 11.11
CA ARG A 492 17.97 -40.13 10.64
C ARG A 492 19.22 -39.42 10.11
N CYS A 493 19.06 -38.35 9.35
CA CYS A 493 20.17 -37.52 8.90
C CYS A 493 20.97 -36.95 10.07
N ALA A 494 20.31 -36.38 11.08
CA ALA A 494 20.97 -35.88 12.29
C ALA A 494 21.72 -37.00 13.03
N ALA A 495 21.11 -38.17 13.21
CA ALA A 495 21.75 -39.32 13.85
C ALA A 495 23.00 -39.79 13.09
N LEU A 496 22.95 -39.82 11.75
CA LEU A 496 24.11 -40.15 10.91
C LEU A 496 25.22 -39.11 11.05
N CYS A 497 24.90 -37.82 11.10
CA CYS A 497 25.88 -36.75 11.34
C CYS A 497 26.55 -36.88 12.72
N ILE A 498 25.77 -37.14 13.77
CA ILE A 498 26.28 -37.35 15.13
C ILE A 498 27.17 -38.59 15.19
N HIS A 499 26.75 -39.69 14.56
CA HIS A 499 27.52 -40.92 14.48
C HIS A 499 28.84 -40.69 13.74
N ALA A 500 28.80 -40.01 12.58
CA ALA A 500 29.98 -39.70 11.79
C ALA A 500 30.99 -38.86 12.58
N MET A 501 30.54 -37.99 13.51
CA MET A 501 31.44 -37.23 14.38
C MET A 501 32.30 -38.11 15.29
N GLY A 502 31.81 -39.28 15.72
CA GLY A 502 32.54 -40.16 16.64
C GLY A 502 32.98 -39.42 17.90
N ASP A 503 34.24 -39.57 18.28
CA ASP A 503 34.84 -38.92 19.46
C ASP A 503 35.31 -37.47 19.21
N ARG A 504 35.07 -36.92 18.02
CA ARG A 504 35.45 -35.52 17.71
C ARG A 504 34.63 -34.56 18.58
N PRO A 505 35.21 -33.41 18.98
CA PRO A 505 34.48 -32.35 19.70
C PRO A 505 33.28 -31.85 18.89
N LYS A 506 32.09 -31.86 19.49
CA LYS A 506 30.82 -31.44 18.87
C LYS A 506 30.43 -30.04 19.36
N LYS A 507 31.20 -29.02 18.97
CA LYS A 507 30.99 -27.65 19.45
C LYS A 507 29.84 -26.93 18.75
N GLN A 508 29.86 -26.93 17.42
CA GLN A 508 28.90 -26.18 16.61
C GLN A 508 28.43 -27.03 15.43
N ALA A 509 27.14 -26.96 15.12
CA ALA A 509 26.57 -27.47 13.87
C ALA A 509 25.72 -26.40 13.19
N LEU A 510 25.72 -26.43 11.85
CA LEU A 510 24.91 -25.57 11.00
C LEU A 510 24.00 -26.46 10.15
N ASP A 511 22.70 -26.25 10.27
CA ASP A 511 21.66 -26.95 9.53
C ASP A 511 21.01 -25.97 8.54
N ILE A 512 21.34 -26.09 7.25
CA ILE A 512 20.84 -25.21 6.19
C ILE A 512 19.65 -25.86 5.50
N GLY A 513 18.52 -25.16 5.44
CA GLY A 513 17.24 -25.70 4.95
C GLY A 513 16.53 -26.55 6.00
N CYS A 514 16.52 -26.07 7.26
CA CYS A 514 16.04 -26.85 8.40
C CYS A 514 14.50 -27.03 8.46
N ALA A 515 13.74 -26.36 7.61
CA ALA A 515 12.28 -26.36 7.54
C ALA A 515 11.62 -26.18 8.92
N THR A 516 10.82 -27.15 9.38
CA THR A 516 10.17 -27.15 10.72
C THR A 516 11.15 -27.46 11.87
N GLY A 517 12.44 -27.53 11.60
CA GLY A 517 13.53 -27.57 12.58
C GLY A 517 13.92 -28.95 13.10
N ARG A 518 13.31 -30.05 12.64
CA ARG A 518 13.54 -31.39 13.23
C ARG A 518 15.03 -31.75 13.31
N SER A 519 15.77 -31.64 12.22
CA SER A 519 17.22 -31.97 12.19
C SER A 519 18.03 -31.07 13.12
N THR A 520 17.69 -29.78 13.20
CA THR A 520 18.33 -28.81 14.11
C THR A 520 18.18 -29.24 15.57
N PHE A 521 16.96 -29.63 15.98
CA PHE A 521 16.72 -30.10 17.35
C PHE A 521 17.41 -31.43 17.67
N GLU A 522 17.42 -32.37 16.73
CA GLU A 522 18.10 -33.66 16.91
C GLU A 522 19.62 -33.50 17.02
N LEU A 523 20.23 -32.59 16.24
CA LEU A 523 21.64 -32.23 16.38
C LEU A 523 21.94 -31.58 17.74
N ALA A 524 21.01 -30.78 18.28
CA ALA A 524 21.19 -30.07 19.54
C ALA A 524 21.28 -31.00 20.76
N VAL A 525 20.92 -32.28 20.61
CA VAL A 525 21.13 -33.30 21.65
C VAL A 525 22.62 -33.62 21.87
N ALA A 526 23.45 -33.43 20.85
CA ALA A 526 24.85 -33.85 20.86
C ALA A 526 25.87 -32.73 20.66
N PHE A 527 25.46 -31.57 20.14
CA PHE A 527 26.34 -30.43 19.89
C PHE A 527 26.12 -29.32 20.94
N ASP A 528 27.19 -28.64 21.36
CA ASP A 528 27.11 -27.53 22.34
C ASP A 528 26.24 -26.37 21.83
N SER A 529 26.22 -26.15 20.50
CA SER A 529 25.42 -25.13 19.83
C SER A 529 25.03 -25.59 18.42
N VAL A 530 23.78 -25.35 18.04
CA VAL A 530 23.29 -25.62 16.68
C VAL A 530 22.60 -24.38 16.15
N THR A 531 22.94 -23.98 14.93
CA THR A 531 22.26 -22.92 14.19
C THR A 531 21.46 -23.57 13.08
N GLY A 532 20.14 -23.55 13.19
CA GLY A 532 19.23 -23.82 12.07
C GLY A 532 19.04 -22.56 11.26
N LEU A 533 19.25 -22.64 9.96
CA LEU A 533 19.02 -21.55 9.01
C LEU A 533 18.20 -22.10 7.86
N ASP A 534 16.96 -21.65 7.74
CA ASP A 534 16.17 -21.86 6.55
C ASP A 534 16.04 -20.54 5.78
N PHE A 535 16.15 -20.60 4.46
CA PHE A 535 15.88 -19.46 3.58
C PHE A 535 14.37 -19.22 3.40
N SER A 536 13.53 -20.03 4.03
CA SER A 536 12.20 -19.65 4.49
C SER A 536 12.34 -18.54 5.54
N ALA A 537 12.84 -17.37 5.13
CA ALA A 537 12.46 -16.11 5.77
C ALA A 537 10.93 -15.90 5.68
N ARG A 538 10.23 -16.77 4.94
CA ARG A 538 8.79 -16.87 4.78
C ARG A 538 8.37 -18.35 4.77
N PHE A 539 7.68 -18.73 5.83
CA PHE A 539 6.62 -19.71 5.78
C PHE A 539 5.37 -19.09 5.20
#